data_AF-A0A482X5D2-F1
#
_entry.id   AF-A0A482X5D2-F1
#
_cell.length_a   1.000
_cell.length_b   1.000
_cell.length_c   1.000
_cell.angle_alpha   90.00
_cell.angle_beta   90.00
_cell.angle_gamma   90.00
#
_symmetry.space_group_name_H-M   'P 1'
#
loop_
_entity.id
_entity.type
_entity.pdbx_description
1 polymer ?
#
loop_
_entity_poly.entity_id
_entity_poly.type
_entity_poly.pdbx_seq_one_letter_code
_entity_poly.pdbx_strand_id
1 'polypeptide(L)'
;MAIADLNTMDNQQNECALTIDSAYKRYGPNSVVLKGLNMNVPQGAIYGLLGPSGCGKTTLLNCIVGRMNLDSGQIRMQAKKKSDVGYMPQDVALYSNLTIKETFNYYGGMYGMTMEQVDNRSEEVIKLLELPSDNSIVDTLSGGQQRRVSFGVALLHDPQLLILDEPTVGLDPLLSQSIWDHLLKLASHHKKSIIITTHYIEEARQANIVGLMRGGCLLAEAPPLQLMSTHGAATLEQAFLSLCQKQYSSSEDELQDNSSYPTDGPVSSPLNENGLFSCSRFKAQLIKNLLFMLRNKPMMMFLFGLPLLQCTLYNLAIGRDPEGLKVAIVNGELKHGLKDCSQYPLTGCNLDLPLSCRYINQIKMKTINLIEFDELSAARSTVERNKAWGMIHFASNYTEALMERINSTFETASPWAIDNSDVSVWMDMSRMGLASKKECIQF
;
A
#
# COMPACT_ATOMS: atom_id res chain seq x y z
N MET A 1 48.29 29.05 -23.80
CA MET A 1 47.34 28.35 -24.69
C MET A 1 46.51 27.27 -23.98
N ALA A 2 46.94 26.74 -22.83
CA ALA A 2 46.21 25.69 -22.08
C ALA A 2 45.13 26.16 -21.08
N ILE A 3 44.88 27.47 -20.95
CA ILE A 3 43.90 28.03 -19.99
C ILE A 3 42.55 28.36 -20.67
N ALA A 4 42.51 28.41 -22.00
CA ALA A 4 41.28 28.67 -22.76
C ALA A 4 40.37 27.44 -22.90
N ASP A 5 40.93 26.22 -22.84
CA ASP A 5 40.19 24.97 -23.04
C ASP A 5 39.45 24.46 -21.78
N LEU A 6 39.88 24.89 -20.58
CA LEU A 6 39.19 24.56 -19.33
C LEU A 6 37.92 25.40 -19.15
N ASN A 7 37.92 26.67 -19.57
CA ASN A 7 36.77 27.56 -19.45
C ASN A 7 35.65 27.24 -20.47
N THR A 8 35.96 26.61 -21.60
CA THR A 8 34.95 26.17 -22.58
C THR A 8 34.23 24.89 -22.15
N MET A 9 34.91 23.97 -21.46
CA MET A 9 34.27 22.76 -20.92
C MET A 9 33.37 23.05 -19.71
N ASP A 10 33.76 23.98 -18.83
CA ASP A 10 32.91 24.42 -17.70
C ASP A 10 31.69 25.24 -18.17
N ASN A 11 31.81 26.03 -19.24
CA ASN A 11 30.65 26.77 -19.80
C ASN A 11 29.66 25.85 -20.52
N GLN A 12 30.12 24.79 -21.20
CA GLN A 12 29.21 23.81 -21.82
C GLN A 12 28.43 22.98 -20.78
N GLN A 13 29.02 22.70 -19.61
CA GLN A 13 28.33 22.00 -18.52
C GLN A 13 27.20 22.83 -17.90
N ASN A 14 27.26 24.17 -17.95
CA ASN A 14 26.21 25.05 -17.42
C ASN A 14 24.97 25.18 -18.32
N GLU A 15 25.04 24.78 -19.60
CA GLU A 15 23.92 24.84 -20.55
C GLU A 15 23.21 23.50 -20.77
N CYS A 16 23.68 22.42 -20.12
CA CYS A 16 23.08 21.09 -20.23
C CYS A 16 21.98 20.88 -19.18
N ALA A 17 20.85 20.31 -19.60
CA ALA A 17 19.79 19.88 -18.70
C ALA A 17 20.11 18.55 -18.01
N LEU A 18 20.87 17.68 -18.69
CA LEU A 18 21.33 16.38 -18.20
C LEU A 18 22.73 16.10 -18.78
N THR A 19 23.65 15.68 -17.93
CA THR A 19 24.99 15.19 -18.29
C THR A 19 25.20 13.84 -17.61
N ILE A 20 25.72 12.89 -18.37
CA ILE A 20 26.06 11.54 -17.91
C ILE A 20 27.54 11.34 -18.20
N ASP A 21 28.30 11.03 -17.15
CA ASP A 21 29.73 10.80 -17.21
C ASP A 21 30.02 9.34 -16.87
N SER A 22 30.57 8.60 -17.84
CA SER A 22 31.07 7.23 -17.70
C SER A 22 30.06 6.27 -17.03
N ALA A 23 28.82 6.22 -17.52
CA ALA A 23 27.79 5.36 -16.94
C ALA A 23 28.04 3.86 -17.20
N TYR A 24 28.14 3.08 -16.12
CA TYR A 24 28.23 1.62 -16.15
C TYR A 24 27.03 0.98 -15.44
N LYS A 25 26.49 -0.08 -16.06
CA LYS A 25 25.41 -0.88 -15.47
C LYS A 25 25.46 -2.33 -15.93
N ARG A 26 25.26 -3.27 -15.00
CA ARG A 26 25.09 -4.70 -15.27
C ARG A 26 23.90 -5.31 -14.53
N TYR A 27 23.30 -6.36 -15.11
CA TYR A 27 22.35 -7.25 -14.44
C TYR A 27 23.03 -8.56 -14.07
N GLY A 28 23.30 -8.74 -12.78
CA GLY A 28 24.10 -9.87 -12.32
C GLY A 28 25.56 -9.80 -12.79
N PRO A 29 26.32 -10.90 -12.63
CA PRO A 29 27.76 -10.88 -12.84
C PRO A 29 28.18 -10.73 -14.31
N ASN A 30 27.40 -11.30 -15.26
CA ASN A 30 27.85 -11.47 -16.65
C ASN A 30 27.10 -10.61 -17.69
N SER A 31 26.07 -9.86 -17.29
CA SER A 31 25.24 -9.11 -18.25
C SER A 31 25.49 -7.60 -18.13
N VAL A 32 26.57 -7.12 -18.73
CA VAL A 32 26.87 -5.68 -18.80
C VAL A 32 25.98 -5.03 -19.87
N VAL A 33 25.18 -4.05 -19.45
CA VAL A 33 24.22 -3.34 -20.32
C VAL A 33 24.70 -1.95 -20.70
N LEU A 34 25.39 -1.24 -19.81
CA LEU A 34 26.02 0.06 -20.10
C LEU A 34 27.52 -0.03 -19.83
N LYS A 35 28.32 0.51 -20.76
CA LYS A 35 29.79 0.39 -20.79
C LYS A 35 30.42 1.78 -20.95
N GLY A 36 30.52 2.55 -19.87
CA GLY A 36 31.18 3.85 -19.87
C GLY A 36 30.51 4.88 -20.77
N LEU A 37 29.17 4.90 -20.78
CA LEU A 37 28.40 5.78 -21.65
C LEU A 37 28.50 7.24 -21.16
N ASN A 38 28.88 8.15 -22.07
CA ASN A 38 28.81 9.60 -21.87
C ASN A 38 27.65 10.15 -22.71
N MET A 39 26.91 11.12 -22.18
CA MET A 39 25.77 11.72 -22.88
C MET A 39 25.47 13.13 -22.35
N ASN A 40 25.23 14.09 -23.24
CA ASN A 40 24.93 15.47 -22.92
C ASN A 40 23.64 15.95 -23.58
N VAL A 41 22.64 16.27 -22.77
CA VAL A 41 21.36 16.80 -23.24
C VAL A 41 21.32 18.31 -23.01
N PRO A 42 21.29 19.13 -24.08
CA PRO A 42 21.19 20.58 -23.95
C PRO A 42 19.87 21.03 -23.33
N GLN A 43 19.89 22.21 -22.74
CA GLN A 43 18.67 22.87 -22.29
C GLN A 43 17.80 23.33 -23.47
N GLY A 44 16.49 23.10 -23.42
CA GLY A 44 15.55 23.58 -24.43
C GLY A 44 15.69 22.92 -25.80
N ALA A 45 16.17 21.67 -25.84
CA ALA A 45 16.37 20.89 -27.05
C ALA A 45 15.75 19.49 -26.93
N ILE A 46 15.42 18.91 -28.08
CA ILE A 46 15.05 17.49 -28.19
C ILE A 46 16.31 16.68 -28.47
N TYR A 47 16.58 15.71 -27.60
CA TYR A 47 17.61 14.70 -27.74
C TYR A 47 16.98 13.37 -28.16
N GLY A 48 17.30 12.89 -29.35
CA GLY A 48 16.88 11.59 -29.86
C GLY A 48 17.92 10.52 -29.57
N LEU A 49 17.62 9.58 -28.66
CA LEU A 49 18.45 8.41 -28.41
C LEU A 49 18.02 7.26 -29.33
N LEU A 50 18.74 7.09 -30.44
CA LEU A 50 18.48 6.08 -31.46
C LEU A 50 19.33 4.84 -31.23
N GLY A 51 18.72 3.66 -31.26
CA GLY A 51 19.47 2.41 -31.20
C GLY A 51 18.56 1.18 -31.33
N PRO A 52 19.12 -0.01 -31.63
CA PRO A 52 18.33 -1.23 -31.77
C PRO A 52 17.73 -1.67 -30.42
N SER A 53 16.79 -2.62 -30.48
CA SER A 53 16.24 -3.25 -29.28
C SER A 53 17.35 -3.94 -28.48
N GLY A 54 17.30 -3.81 -27.14
CA GLY A 54 18.28 -4.43 -26.25
C GLY A 54 19.63 -3.71 -26.13
N CYS A 55 19.84 -2.55 -26.76
CA CYS A 55 21.11 -1.83 -26.61
C CYS A 55 21.28 -1.09 -25.27
N GLY A 56 20.25 -1.02 -24.43
CA GLY A 56 20.30 -0.43 -23.09
C GLY A 56 19.55 0.89 -22.90
N LYS A 57 18.80 1.39 -23.91
CA LYS A 57 18.04 2.66 -23.85
C LYS A 57 17.13 2.76 -22.61
N THR A 58 16.21 1.82 -22.43
CA THR A 58 15.28 1.79 -21.29
C THR A 58 16.00 1.67 -19.95
N THR A 59 17.10 0.90 -19.89
CA THR A 59 17.95 0.81 -18.69
C THR A 59 18.59 2.16 -18.36
N LEU A 60 19.10 2.88 -19.36
CA LEU A 60 19.64 4.23 -19.19
C LEU A 60 18.58 5.19 -18.67
N LEU A 61 17.38 5.20 -19.27
CA LEU A 61 16.26 6.04 -18.82
C LEU A 61 15.85 5.73 -17.37
N ASN A 62 15.78 4.46 -16.99
CA ASN A 62 15.49 4.05 -15.62
C ASN A 62 16.55 4.54 -14.61
N CYS A 63 17.83 4.62 -15.03
CA CYS A 63 18.88 5.20 -14.21
C CYS A 63 18.73 6.72 -14.07
N ILE A 64 18.42 7.42 -15.18
CA ILE A 64 18.18 8.87 -15.18
C ILE A 64 17.03 9.26 -14.24
N VAL A 65 15.90 8.53 -14.31
CA VAL A 65 14.71 8.81 -13.48
C VAL A 65 14.88 8.31 -12.02
N GLY A 66 15.99 7.63 -11.71
CA GLY A 66 16.27 7.14 -10.35
C GLY A 66 15.47 5.90 -9.95
N ARG A 67 14.95 5.13 -10.91
CA ARG A 67 14.33 3.81 -10.66
C ARG A 67 15.38 2.72 -10.45
N MET A 68 16.57 2.93 -10.98
CA MET A 68 17.73 2.06 -10.83
C MET A 68 18.97 2.92 -10.55
N ASN A 69 19.92 2.38 -9.79
CA ASN A 69 21.22 3.04 -9.57
C ASN A 69 22.21 2.57 -10.62
N LEU A 70 23.12 3.46 -11.03
CA LEU A 70 24.31 3.07 -11.78
C LEU A 70 25.26 2.28 -10.87
N ASP A 71 26.04 1.39 -11.48
CA ASP A 71 27.08 0.68 -10.73
C ASP A 71 28.36 1.54 -10.64
N SER A 72 28.64 2.38 -11.65
CA SER A 72 29.66 3.42 -11.62
C SER A 72 29.31 4.53 -12.62
N GLY A 73 30.00 5.66 -12.52
CA GLY A 73 29.72 6.89 -13.28
C GLY A 73 28.81 7.85 -12.54
N GLN A 74 28.53 9.01 -13.14
CA GLN A 74 27.71 10.06 -12.53
C GLN A 74 26.62 10.54 -13.47
N ILE A 75 25.44 10.83 -12.90
CA ILE A 75 24.35 11.52 -13.59
C ILE A 75 24.19 12.88 -12.91
N ARG A 76 24.32 13.96 -13.67
CA ARG A 76 24.12 15.34 -13.24
C ARG A 76 22.95 15.94 -14.02
N MET A 77 21.99 16.55 -13.35
CA MET A 77 20.82 17.16 -14.00
C MET A 77 20.40 18.44 -13.30
N GLN A 78 19.80 19.37 -14.06
CA GLN A 78 19.24 20.60 -13.52
C GLN A 78 17.96 20.36 -12.72
N ALA A 79 17.15 19.37 -13.14
CA ALA A 79 15.95 18.97 -12.44
C ALA A 79 16.31 18.40 -11.06
N LYS A 80 15.81 19.03 -9.98
CA LYS A 80 16.14 18.62 -8.60
C LYS A 80 15.04 17.79 -7.96
N LYS A 81 13.79 18.03 -8.34
CA LYS A 81 12.62 17.35 -7.79
C LYS A 81 12.06 16.39 -8.83
N LYS A 82 11.47 15.29 -8.36
CA LYS A 82 10.70 14.37 -9.22
C LYS A 82 9.54 15.06 -9.95
N SER A 83 8.98 16.14 -9.40
CA SER A 83 7.96 16.96 -10.07
C SER A 83 8.49 17.74 -11.28
N ASP A 84 9.80 17.95 -11.38
CA ASP A 84 10.39 18.70 -12.49
C ASP A 84 10.59 17.80 -13.73
N VAL A 85 10.42 16.48 -13.56
CA VAL A 85 10.61 15.44 -14.57
C VAL A 85 9.28 14.80 -14.94
N GLY A 86 8.96 14.73 -16.23
CA GLY A 86 7.88 13.88 -16.75
C GLY A 86 8.49 12.65 -17.38
N TYR A 87 7.99 11.47 -17.00
CA TYR A 87 8.51 10.21 -17.54
C TYR A 87 7.37 9.33 -18.08
N MET A 88 7.48 8.98 -19.36
CA MET A 88 6.64 7.99 -20.01
C MET A 88 7.46 6.70 -20.22
N PRO A 89 7.19 5.62 -19.47
CA PRO A 89 7.83 4.33 -19.69
C PRO A 89 7.33 3.63 -20.96
N GLN A 90 8.12 2.67 -21.47
CA GLN A 90 7.76 1.85 -22.64
C GLN A 90 6.50 1.02 -22.37
N ASP A 91 6.46 0.33 -21.22
CA ASP A 91 5.29 -0.39 -20.76
C ASP A 91 4.28 0.55 -20.11
N VAL A 92 3.00 0.38 -20.44
CA VAL A 92 1.92 1.20 -19.87
C VAL A 92 1.80 0.94 -18.36
N ALA A 93 2.14 1.94 -17.55
CA ALA A 93 2.05 1.90 -16.10
C ALA A 93 0.77 2.62 -15.58
N LEU A 94 -0.40 2.23 -16.10
CA LEU A 94 -1.69 2.83 -15.72
C LEU A 94 -2.53 1.86 -14.88
N TYR A 95 -3.38 2.40 -14.00
CA TYR A 95 -4.35 1.60 -13.26
C TYR A 95 -5.55 1.30 -14.15
N SER A 96 -5.71 0.01 -14.51
CA SER A 96 -6.73 -0.46 -15.46
C SER A 96 -8.16 -0.11 -15.03
N ASN A 97 -8.43 -0.09 -13.73
CA ASN A 97 -9.76 0.13 -13.17
C ASN A 97 -10.19 1.60 -13.04
N LEU A 98 -9.32 2.55 -13.39
CA LEU A 98 -9.62 4.00 -13.34
C LEU A 98 -10.11 4.48 -14.71
N THR A 99 -10.89 5.56 -14.71
CA THR A 99 -11.17 6.32 -15.95
C THR A 99 -9.99 7.22 -16.32
N ILE A 100 -9.98 7.75 -17.55
CA ILE A 100 -8.97 8.74 -17.98
C ILE A 100 -8.99 9.96 -17.04
N LYS A 101 -10.19 10.47 -16.71
CA LYS A 101 -10.36 11.58 -15.77
C LYS A 101 -9.82 11.26 -14.38
N GLU A 102 -10.15 10.09 -13.84
CA GLU A 102 -9.64 9.65 -12.53
C GLU A 102 -8.12 9.45 -12.55
N THR A 103 -7.57 8.98 -13.67
CA THR A 103 -6.14 8.80 -13.87
C THR A 103 -5.41 10.13 -13.84
N PHE A 104 -5.89 11.15 -14.58
CA PHE A 104 -5.30 12.49 -14.53
C PHE A 104 -5.45 13.14 -13.16
N ASN A 105 -6.60 13.01 -12.51
CA ASN A 105 -6.79 13.50 -11.13
C ASN A 105 -5.84 12.84 -10.14
N TYR A 106 -5.63 11.53 -10.25
CA TYR A 106 -4.69 10.81 -9.40
C TYR A 106 -3.25 11.27 -9.60
N TYR A 107 -2.75 11.27 -10.84
CA TYR A 107 -1.37 11.66 -11.13
C TYR A 107 -1.13 13.15 -10.89
N GLY A 108 -2.08 14.02 -11.25
CA GLY A 108 -2.02 15.44 -10.94
C GLY A 108 -1.93 15.72 -9.44
N GLY A 109 -2.73 15.00 -8.62
CA GLY A 109 -2.63 15.08 -7.16
C GLY A 109 -1.28 14.58 -6.62
N MET A 110 -0.67 13.56 -7.25
CA MET A 110 0.67 13.08 -6.92
C MET A 110 1.77 14.11 -7.21
N TYR A 111 1.60 14.90 -8.27
CA TYR A 111 2.47 16.03 -8.61
C TYR A 111 2.12 17.33 -7.85
N GLY A 112 1.05 17.33 -7.05
CA GLY A 112 0.66 18.47 -6.22
C GLY A 112 -0.16 19.55 -6.94
N MET A 113 -0.73 19.22 -8.09
CA MET A 113 -1.62 20.11 -8.84
C MET A 113 -2.97 20.26 -8.13
N THR A 114 -3.62 21.42 -8.30
CA THR A 114 -5.02 21.62 -7.90
C THR A 114 -5.97 20.93 -8.88
N MET A 115 -7.21 20.65 -8.47
CA MET A 115 -8.20 20.03 -9.38
C MET A 115 -8.45 20.89 -10.62
N GLU A 116 -8.52 22.22 -10.45
CA GLU A 116 -8.68 23.15 -11.58
C GLU A 116 -7.50 23.10 -12.56
N GLN A 117 -6.27 23.02 -12.05
CA GLN A 117 -5.08 22.86 -12.89
C GLN A 117 -5.12 21.52 -13.65
N VAL A 118 -5.55 20.44 -12.99
CA VAL A 118 -5.69 19.14 -13.63
C VAL A 118 -6.76 19.16 -14.71
N ASP A 119 -7.94 19.71 -14.42
CA ASP A 119 -9.04 19.77 -15.38
C ASP A 119 -8.61 20.57 -16.63
N ASN A 120 -8.06 21.78 -16.47
CA ASN A 120 -7.59 22.60 -17.59
C ASN A 120 -6.51 21.91 -18.43
N ARG A 121 -5.48 21.34 -17.77
CA ARG A 121 -4.39 20.64 -18.47
C ARG A 121 -4.87 19.35 -19.11
N SER A 122 -5.82 18.66 -18.50
CA SER A 122 -6.38 17.42 -19.03
C SER A 122 -7.12 17.67 -20.35
N GLU A 123 -7.87 18.77 -20.47
CA GLU A 123 -8.56 19.13 -21.71
C GLU A 123 -7.56 19.39 -22.85
N GLU A 124 -6.48 20.13 -22.59
CA GLU A 124 -5.41 20.40 -23.54
C GLU A 124 -4.75 19.09 -24.02
N VAL A 125 -4.42 18.20 -23.08
CA VAL A 125 -3.75 16.92 -23.36
C VAL A 125 -4.67 15.95 -24.10
N ILE A 126 -5.95 15.87 -23.71
CA ILE A 126 -6.96 15.03 -24.37
C ILE A 126 -7.09 15.42 -25.84
N LYS A 127 -7.14 16.72 -26.11
CA LYS A 127 -7.25 17.24 -27.47
C LYS A 127 -5.97 17.00 -28.28
N LEU A 128 -4.79 17.23 -27.69
CA LEU A 128 -3.50 17.02 -28.36
C LEU A 128 -3.28 15.56 -28.77
N LEU A 129 -3.61 14.62 -27.89
CA LEU A 129 -3.32 13.19 -28.07
C LEU A 129 -4.51 12.40 -28.63
N GLU A 130 -5.58 13.08 -29.04
CA GLU A 130 -6.82 12.46 -29.53
C GLU A 130 -7.26 11.29 -28.63
N LEU A 131 -7.38 11.59 -27.33
CA LEU A 131 -7.83 10.63 -26.33
C LEU A 131 -9.35 10.42 -26.45
N PRO A 132 -9.86 9.22 -26.12
CA PRO A 132 -11.29 8.98 -26.05
C PRO A 132 -11.92 9.74 -24.88
N SER A 133 -13.23 9.54 -24.64
CA SER A 133 -13.94 10.21 -23.55
C SER A 133 -13.20 10.06 -22.22
N ASP A 134 -13.17 11.17 -21.48
CA ASP A 134 -12.65 11.27 -20.12
C ASP A 134 -13.21 10.21 -19.15
N ASN A 135 -14.44 9.74 -19.39
CA ASN A 135 -15.12 8.71 -18.61
C ASN A 135 -14.80 7.26 -19.04
N SER A 136 -14.04 7.07 -20.13
CA SER A 136 -13.60 5.75 -20.56
C SER A 136 -12.65 5.12 -19.53
N ILE A 137 -12.89 3.85 -19.20
CA ILE A 137 -12.06 3.06 -18.28
C ILE A 137 -10.79 2.61 -19.00
N VAL A 138 -9.62 2.74 -18.36
CA VAL A 138 -8.32 2.41 -18.97
C VAL A 138 -8.27 0.97 -19.53
N ASP A 139 -8.87 0.00 -18.84
CA ASP A 139 -8.92 -1.41 -19.27
C ASP A 139 -9.70 -1.62 -20.58
N THR A 140 -10.63 -0.71 -20.91
CA THR A 140 -11.45 -0.79 -22.13
C THR A 140 -10.75 -0.19 -23.36
N LEU A 141 -9.61 0.48 -23.16
CA LEU A 141 -8.86 1.17 -24.20
C LEU A 141 -7.97 0.20 -24.98
N SER A 142 -7.73 0.49 -26.25
CA SER A 142 -6.71 -0.22 -27.03
C SER A 142 -5.31 0.06 -26.47
N GLY A 143 -4.34 -0.83 -26.68
CA GLY A 143 -2.96 -0.62 -26.21
C GLY A 143 -2.35 0.71 -26.70
N GLY A 144 -2.67 1.12 -27.93
CA GLY A 144 -2.26 2.43 -28.46
C GLY A 144 -2.91 3.60 -27.71
N GLN A 145 -4.21 3.52 -27.40
CA GLN A 145 -4.90 4.52 -26.58
C GLN A 145 -4.34 4.59 -25.16
N GLN A 146 -4.06 3.45 -24.52
CA GLN A 146 -3.43 3.40 -23.21
C GLN A 146 -2.04 4.04 -23.22
N ARG A 147 -1.26 3.81 -24.28
CA ARG A 147 0.06 4.45 -24.47
C ARG A 147 -0.08 5.98 -24.60
N ARG A 148 -1.08 6.47 -25.32
CA ARG A 148 -1.38 7.91 -25.39
C ARG A 148 -1.83 8.48 -24.04
N VAL A 149 -2.61 7.75 -23.25
CA VAL A 149 -2.95 8.19 -21.87
C VAL A 149 -1.69 8.26 -21.00
N SER A 150 -0.78 7.28 -21.11
CA SER A 150 0.52 7.28 -20.40
C SER A 150 1.37 8.50 -20.78
N PHE A 151 1.41 8.85 -22.07
CA PHE A 151 2.05 10.07 -22.54
C PHE A 151 1.38 11.31 -21.94
N GLY A 152 0.04 11.37 -21.96
CA GLY A 152 -0.70 12.47 -21.37
C GLY A 152 -0.38 12.71 -19.90
N VAL A 153 -0.21 11.63 -19.11
CA VAL A 153 0.22 11.71 -17.71
C VAL A 153 1.61 12.35 -17.57
N ALA A 154 2.55 12.05 -18.46
CA ALA A 154 3.90 12.63 -18.43
C ALA A 154 3.91 14.14 -18.77
N LEU A 155 2.93 14.63 -19.55
CA LEU A 155 2.78 16.03 -19.94
C LEU A 155 1.95 16.88 -18.95
N LEU A 156 1.14 16.21 -18.11
CA LEU A 156 0.08 16.84 -17.32
C LEU A 156 0.59 17.99 -16.44
N HIS A 157 1.67 17.76 -15.70
CA HIS A 157 2.23 18.69 -14.71
C HIS A 157 3.26 19.68 -15.27
N ASP A 158 3.37 19.79 -16.60
CA ASP A 158 4.28 20.70 -17.30
C ASP A 158 5.77 20.63 -16.83
N PRO A 159 6.40 19.44 -16.89
CA PRO A 159 7.77 19.24 -16.42
C PRO A 159 8.79 20.11 -17.16
N GLN A 160 9.95 20.36 -16.56
CA GLN A 160 11.09 21.01 -17.23
C GLN A 160 11.89 20.04 -18.09
N LEU A 161 12.00 18.79 -17.63
CA LEU A 161 12.64 17.68 -18.35
C LEU A 161 11.60 16.60 -18.66
N LEU A 162 11.37 16.34 -19.94
CA LEU A 162 10.46 15.30 -20.40
C LEU A 162 11.26 14.12 -20.94
N ILE A 163 11.00 12.92 -20.46
CA ILE A 163 11.67 11.69 -20.86
C ILE A 163 10.62 10.73 -21.40
N LEU A 164 10.72 10.38 -22.68
CA LEU A 164 9.72 9.60 -23.40
C LEU A 164 10.37 8.33 -23.95
N ASP A 165 9.92 7.17 -23.49
CA ASP A 165 10.40 5.89 -23.98
C ASP A 165 9.52 5.38 -25.13
N GLU A 166 10.01 5.54 -26.37
CA GLU A 166 9.31 5.11 -27.59
C GLU A 166 7.85 5.65 -27.70
N PRO A 167 7.62 6.97 -27.59
CA PRO A 167 6.27 7.54 -27.40
C PRO A 167 5.32 7.36 -28.60
N THR A 168 5.85 7.28 -29.81
CA THR A 168 5.12 7.33 -31.09
C THR A 168 4.97 5.97 -31.76
N VAL A 169 5.51 4.91 -31.16
CA VAL A 169 5.46 3.56 -31.73
C VAL A 169 4.01 3.07 -31.82
N GLY A 170 3.59 2.71 -33.05
CA GLY A 170 2.25 2.21 -33.34
C GLY A 170 1.18 3.30 -33.44
N LEU A 171 1.57 4.58 -33.56
CA LEU A 171 0.66 5.67 -33.88
C LEU A 171 0.52 5.88 -35.39
N ASP A 172 -0.61 6.47 -35.80
CA ASP A 172 -0.82 6.95 -37.16
C ASP A 172 0.18 8.07 -37.52
N PRO A 173 0.70 8.16 -38.76
CA PRO A 173 1.66 9.18 -39.15
C PRO A 173 1.21 10.62 -38.92
N LEU A 174 -0.09 10.94 -39.12
CA LEU A 174 -0.59 12.31 -38.92
C LEU A 174 -0.54 12.71 -37.45
N LEU A 175 -0.97 11.79 -36.58
CA LEU A 175 -0.92 12.02 -35.13
C LEU A 175 0.52 12.09 -34.62
N SER A 176 1.40 11.21 -35.13
CA SER A 176 2.83 11.26 -34.80
C SER A 176 3.44 12.62 -35.17
N GLN A 177 3.15 13.13 -36.37
CA GLN A 177 3.61 14.45 -36.80
C GLN A 177 3.07 15.58 -35.91
N SER A 178 1.76 15.57 -35.59
CA SER A 178 1.14 16.56 -34.70
C SER A 178 1.80 16.59 -33.31
N ILE A 179 2.11 15.41 -32.77
CA ILE A 179 2.85 15.26 -31.51
C ILE A 179 4.25 15.85 -31.63
N TRP A 180 5.00 15.51 -32.69
CA TRP A 180 6.35 16.03 -32.92
C TRP A 180 6.37 17.55 -33.03
N ASP A 181 5.44 18.14 -33.77
CA ASP A 181 5.28 19.60 -33.86
C ASP A 181 5.04 20.24 -32.49
N HIS A 182 4.28 19.58 -31.61
CA HIS A 182 4.07 20.04 -30.25
C HIS A 182 5.34 19.94 -29.39
N LEU A 183 6.07 18.82 -29.46
CA LEU A 183 7.33 18.65 -28.72
C LEU A 183 8.39 19.67 -29.17
N LEU A 184 8.47 19.95 -30.47
CA LEU A 184 9.34 21.00 -31.01
C LEU A 184 8.96 22.38 -30.47
N LYS A 185 7.66 22.68 -30.33
CA LYS A 185 7.21 23.94 -29.70
C LYS A 185 7.58 24.02 -28.22
N LEU A 186 7.43 22.92 -27.47
CA LEU A 186 7.85 22.86 -26.06
C LEU A 186 9.35 23.10 -25.90
N ALA A 187 10.17 22.50 -26.75
CA ALA A 187 11.62 22.68 -26.70
C ALA A 187 12.02 24.13 -27.08
N SER A 188 11.55 24.61 -28.23
CA SER A 188 11.96 25.91 -28.78
C SER A 188 11.40 27.12 -28.03
N HIS A 189 10.09 27.16 -27.77
CA HIS A 189 9.40 28.30 -27.17
C HIS A 189 9.40 28.27 -25.64
N HIS A 190 9.17 27.08 -25.06
CA HIS A 190 9.06 26.93 -23.60
C HIS A 190 10.38 26.49 -22.94
N LYS A 191 11.46 26.32 -23.73
CA LYS A 191 12.79 25.92 -23.25
C LYS A 191 12.78 24.64 -22.41
N LYS A 192 11.85 23.73 -22.71
CA LYS A 192 11.78 22.40 -22.09
C LYS A 192 12.82 21.48 -22.70
N SER A 193 13.50 20.67 -21.90
CA SER A 193 14.41 19.65 -22.42
C SER A 193 13.66 18.33 -22.59
N ILE A 194 13.87 17.67 -23.72
CA ILE A 194 13.12 16.45 -24.07
C ILE A 194 14.10 15.37 -24.48
N ILE A 195 14.00 14.19 -23.87
CA ILE A 195 14.74 12.99 -24.25
C ILE A 195 13.73 12.01 -24.83
N ILE A 196 13.95 11.58 -26.06
CA ILE A 196 13.10 10.61 -26.75
C ILE A 196 13.96 9.43 -27.15
N THR A 197 13.59 8.23 -26.72
CA THR A 197 14.15 7.00 -27.30
C THR A 197 13.31 6.57 -28.47
N THR A 198 13.97 6.09 -29.52
CA THR A 198 13.29 5.52 -30.67
C THR A 198 14.20 4.51 -31.37
N HIS A 199 13.59 3.58 -32.10
CA HIS A 199 14.26 2.76 -33.10
C HIS A 199 13.97 3.24 -34.53
N TYR A 200 13.13 4.28 -34.70
CA TYR A 200 12.81 4.88 -35.99
C TYR A 200 13.78 6.02 -36.32
N ILE A 201 14.49 5.88 -37.43
CA ILE A 201 15.53 6.83 -37.85
C ILE A 201 14.92 8.19 -38.23
N GLU A 202 13.74 8.19 -38.84
CA GLU A 202 13.04 9.43 -39.22
C GLU A 202 12.61 10.28 -38.02
N GLU A 203 12.29 9.65 -36.89
CA GLU A 203 11.99 10.35 -35.65
C GLU A 203 13.25 10.98 -35.06
N ALA A 204 14.35 10.22 -34.99
CA ALA A 204 15.63 10.74 -34.54
C ALA A 204 16.12 11.90 -35.42
N ARG A 205 15.88 11.85 -36.74
CA ARG A 205 16.27 12.92 -37.67
C ARG A 205 15.62 14.27 -37.37
N GLN A 206 14.46 14.29 -36.72
CA GLN A 206 13.76 15.53 -36.33
C GLN A 206 14.30 16.14 -35.03
N ALA A 207 15.07 15.38 -34.25
CA ALA A 207 15.67 15.87 -33.01
C ALA A 207 16.77 16.91 -33.27
N ASN A 208 17.01 17.78 -32.29
CA ASN A 208 18.09 18.76 -32.36
C ASN A 208 19.47 18.09 -32.26
N ILE A 209 19.57 17.07 -31.41
CA ILE A 209 20.76 16.23 -31.21
C ILE A 209 20.35 14.78 -31.24
N VAL A 210 21.17 13.93 -31.87
CA VAL A 210 20.97 12.48 -31.90
C VAL A 210 22.16 11.79 -31.25
N GLY A 211 21.85 10.91 -30.30
CA GLY A 211 22.77 9.93 -29.77
C GLY A 211 22.55 8.58 -30.43
N LEU A 212 23.57 8.03 -31.09
CA LEU A 212 23.52 6.71 -31.74
C LEU A 212 24.08 5.66 -30.78
N MET A 213 23.24 4.74 -30.29
CA MET A 213 23.60 3.78 -29.24
C MET A 213 23.61 2.34 -29.75
N ARG A 214 24.67 1.58 -29.44
CA ARG A 214 24.75 0.13 -29.71
C ARG A 214 25.65 -0.57 -28.70
N GLY A 215 25.22 -1.76 -28.24
CA GLY A 215 26.04 -2.62 -27.37
C GLY A 215 26.37 -2.02 -26.00
N GLY A 216 25.53 -1.11 -25.49
CA GLY A 216 25.76 -0.43 -24.21
C GLY A 216 26.65 0.81 -24.26
N CYS A 217 27.09 1.22 -25.46
CA CYS A 217 27.91 2.40 -25.68
C CYS A 217 27.21 3.41 -26.60
N LEU A 218 27.60 4.67 -26.50
CA LEU A 218 27.25 5.71 -27.47
C LEU A 218 28.32 5.74 -28.58
N LEU A 219 27.92 5.54 -29.83
CA LEU A 219 28.81 5.51 -31.00
C LEU A 219 29.14 6.92 -31.51
N ALA A 220 28.14 7.80 -31.46
CA ALA A 220 28.28 9.20 -31.86
C ALA A 220 27.15 10.03 -31.23
N GLU A 221 27.44 11.30 -31.01
CA GLU A 221 26.53 12.28 -30.44
C GLU A 221 26.72 13.60 -31.17
N ALA A 222 25.75 14.00 -32.00
CA ALA A 222 25.78 15.28 -32.70
C ALA A 222 24.41 15.61 -33.31
N PRO A 223 24.22 16.84 -33.82
CA PRO A 223 23.09 17.15 -34.69
C PRO A 223 23.02 16.22 -35.91
N PRO A 224 21.82 15.79 -36.35
CA PRO A 224 21.66 14.83 -37.46
C PRO A 224 22.45 15.19 -38.73
N LEU A 225 22.38 16.46 -39.15
CA LEU A 225 23.09 16.95 -40.34
C LEU A 225 24.63 16.90 -40.19
N GLN A 226 25.12 17.12 -38.98
CA GLN A 226 26.55 17.03 -38.67
C GLN A 226 27.02 15.58 -38.70
N LEU A 227 26.23 14.64 -38.16
CA LEU A 227 26.54 13.20 -38.24
C LEU A 227 26.60 12.72 -39.69
N MET A 228 25.65 13.15 -40.52
CA MET A 228 25.60 12.82 -41.95
C MET A 228 26.84 13.34 -42.70
N SER A 229 27.19 14.61 -42.50
CA SER A 229 28.36 15.22 -43.16
C SER A 229 29.69 14.62 -42.68
N THR A 230 29.86 14.39 -41.38
CA THR A 230 31.09 13.84 -40.79
C THR A 230 31.38 12.41 -41.28
N HIS A 231 30.33 11.64 -41.56
CA HIS A 231 30.45 10.28 -42.08
C HIS A 231 30.26 10.17 -43.61
N GLY A 232 30.15 11.29 -44.32
CA GLY A 232 29.99 11.30 -45.79
C GLY A 232 28.73 10.57 -46.28
N ALA A 233 27.67 10.56 -45.46
CA ALA A 233 26.46 9.80 -45.70
C ALA A 233 25.32 10.68 -46.22
N ALA A 234 24.54 10.17 -47.17
CA ALA A 234 23.38 10.89 -47.72
C ALA A 234 22.16 10.84 -46.79
N THR A 235 22.10 9.83 -45.90
CA THR A 235 21.02 9.66 -44.92
C THR A 235 21.59 9.35 -43.53
N LEU A 236 20.82 9.65 -42.49
CA LEU A 236 21.18 9.30 -41.11
C LEU A 236 21.30 7.79 -40.92
N GLU A 237 20.52 7.00 -41.67
CA GLU A 237 20.61 5.54 -41.69
C GLU A 237 21.97 5.05 -42.18
N GLN A 238 22.47 5.59 -43.29
CA GLN A 238 23.80 5.24 -43.80
C GLN A 238 24.91 5.61 -42.82
N ALA A 239 24.80 6.79 -42.18
CA ALA A 239 25.75 7.19 -41.14
C ALA A 239 25.75 6.19 -39.97
N PHE A 240 24.57 5.80 -39.49
CA PHE A 240 24.43 4.85 -38.39
C PHE A 240 24.93 3.45 -38.76
N LEU A 241 24.64 2.97 -39.97
CA LEU A 241 25.14 1.69 -40.47
C LEU A 241 26.67 1.68 -40.54
N SER A 242 27.28 2.75 -41.02
CA SER A 242 28.75 2.86 -41.12
C SER A 242 29.43 2.78 -39.74
N LEU A 243 28.86 3.44 -38.73
CA LEU A 243 29.34 3.38 -37.35
C LEU A 243 29.15 1.98 -36.75
N CYS A 244 28.01 1.35 -37.04
CA CYS A 244 27.71 0.00 -36.63
C CYS A 244 28.69 -1.03 -37.23
N GLN A 245 29.08 -0.88 -38.50
CA GLN A 245 30.05 -1.76 -39.15
C GLN A 245 31.44 -1.56 -38.57
N LYS A 246 31.87 -0.32 -38.34
CA LYS A 246 33.15 0.00 -37.69
C LYS A 246 33.27 -0.66 -36.32
N GLN A 247 32.24 -0.53 -35.48
CA GLN A 247 32.22 -1.19 -34.17
C GLN A 247 32.32 -2.72 -34.29
N TYR A 248 31.63 -3.33 -35.26
CA TYR A 248 31.67 -4.77 -35.46
C TYR A 248 33.08 -5.25 -35.83
N SER A 249 33.76 -4.55 -36.76
CA SER A 249 35.15 -4.86 -37.11
C SER A 249 36.11 -4.68 -35.94
N SER A 250 35.91 -3.67 -35.09
CA SER A 250 36.74 -3.45 -33.89
C SER A 250 36.52 -4.53 -32.83
N SER A 251 35.30 -5.05 -32.70
CA SER A 251 34.97 -6.06 -31.68
C SER A 251 35.53 -7.45 -31.96
N GLU A 252 35.89 -7.78 -33.20
CA GLU A 252 36.62 -9.03 -33.51
C GLU A 252 38.08 -8.97 -33.02
N ASP A 253 38.67 -7.77 -32.95
CA ASP A 253 40.02 -7.54 -32.41
C ASP A 253 40.05 -7.42 -30.87
N GLU A 254 38.93 -7.05 -30.22
CA GLU A 254 38.82 -6.81 -28.76
C GLU A 254 38.41 -8.02 -27.91
N LEU A 255 38.32 -9.23 -28.47
CA LEU A 255 37.99 -10.47 -27.74
C LEU A 255 39.01 -10.88 -26.65
N GLN A 256 40.01 -10.06 -26.35
CA GLN A 256 41.02 -10.29 -25.30
C GLN A 256 40.97 -9.34 -24.10
N ASP A 257 40.15 -8.27 -24.08
CA ASP A 257 40.19 -7.32 -22.95
C ASP A 257 38.95 -7.40 -22.04
N ASN A 258 38.96 -8.40 -21.15
CA ASN A 258 37.98 -8.56 -20.08
C ASN A 258 38.33 -7.72 -18.83
N SER A 259 39.06 -6.62 -18.99
CA SER A 259 39.53 -5.77 -17.89
C SER A 259 39.08 -4.32 -18.05
N SER A 260 38.04 -3.93 -17.30
CA SER A 260 37.80 -2.55 -16.80
C SER A 260 36.31 -2.28 -16.49
N TYR A 261 35.58 -3.25 -15.92
CA TYR A 261 34.35 -2.85 -15.22
C TYR A 261 34.75 -2.16 -13.92
N PRO A 262 34.44 -0.87 -13.72
CA PRO A 262 34.82 -0.17 -12.49
C PRO A 262 34.17 -0.85 -11.28
N THR A 263 34.94 -0.96 -10.20
CA THR A 263 34.49 -1.52 -8.91
C THR A 263 33.95 -0.46 -7.96
N ASP A 264 33.73 0.76 -8.44
CA ASP A 264 33.19 1.84 -7.63
C ASP A 264 31.81 1.45 -7.07
N GLY A 265 31.51 1.96 -5.88
CA GLY A 265 30.24 1.70 -5.22
C GLY A 265 29.07 2.34 -5.98
N PRO A 266 27.84 1.85 -5.75
CA PRO A 266 26.66 2.33 -6.45
C PRO A 266 26.45 3.83 -6.22
N VAL A 267 26.20 4.56 -7.31
CA VAL A 267 25.97 6.00 -7.25
C VAL A 267 24.49 6.28 -6.97
N SER A 268 24.24 7.17 -6.01
CA SER A 268 22.89 7.54 -5.59
C SER A 268 22.12 8.27 -6.70
N SER A 269 20.81 8.11 -6.71
CA SER A 269 19.92 8.80 -7.64
C SER A 269 20.13 10.33 -7.64
N PRO A 270 20.07 10.99 -8.81
CA PRO A 270 20.26 12.44 -8.91
C PRO A 270 19.08 13.27 -8.38
N LEU A 271 17.91 12.65 -8.17
CA LEU A 271 16.69 13.34 -7.76
C LEU A 271 16.51 13.30 -6.24
N ASN A 272 16.44 14.47 -5.60
CA ASN A 272 16.22 14.57 -4.16
C ASN A 272 14.74 14.44 -3.81
N GLU A 273 14.42 13.56 -2.85
CA GLU A 273 13.10 13.52 -2.22
C GLU A 273 13.07 14.43 -0.99
N ASN A 274 12.55 15.64 -1.16
CA ASN A 274 12.27 16.52 -0.02
C ASN A 274 10.90 16.19 0.57
N GLY A 275 10.90 15.67 1.80
CA GLY A 275 9.74 15.55 2.67
C GLY A 275 9.19 14.12 2.80
N LEU A 276 9.18 13.61 4.04
CA LEU A 276 8.64 12.29 4.38
C LEU A 276 7.12 12.17 4.15
N PHE A 277 6.40 13.30 4.08
CA PHE A 277 4.95 13.29 3.93
C PHE A 277 4.46 14.46 3.07
N SER A 278 3.64 14.16 2.06
CA SER A 278 2.90 15.15 1.28
C SER A 278 1.41 14.86 1.39
N CYS A 279 0.65 15.84 1.89
CA CYS A 279 -0.79 15.74 2.03
C CYS A 279 -1.49 15.53 0.67
N SER A 280 -0.99 16.14 -0.41
CA SER A 280 -1.56 15.96 -1.75
C SER A 280 -1.40 14.52 -2.23
N ARG A 281 -0.20 13.93 -2.05
CA ARG A 281 0.08 12.53 -2.40
C ARG A 281 -0.74 11.55 -1.57
N PHE A 282 -0.85 11.80 -0.27
CA PHE A 282 -1.67 10.99 0.62
C PHE A 282 -3.15 11.05 0.23
N LYS A 283 -3.68 12.25 -0.04
CA LYS A 283 -5.06 12.44 -0.50
C LYS A 283 -5.31 11.73 -1.84
N ALA A 284 -4.40 11.86 -2.81
CA ALA A 284 -4.51 11.18 -4.10
C ALA A 284 -4.54 9.66 -3.94
N GLN A 285 -3.65 9.10 -3.10
CA GLN A 285 -3.63 7.68 -2.80
C GLN A 285 -4.91 7.21 -2.09
N LEU A 286 -5.42 7.99 -1.13
CA LEU A 286 -6.64 7.70 -0.41
C LEU A 286 -7.85 7.66 -1.35
N ILE A 287 -8.00 8.67 -2.21
CA ILE A 287 -9.10 8.74 -3.19
C ILE A 287 -9.03 7.55 -4.15
N LYS A 288 -7.85 7.23 -4.69
CA LYS A 288 -7.67 6.07 -5.57
C LYS A 288 -8.07 4.76 -4.87
N ASN A 289 -7.59 4.55 -3.64
CA ASN A 289 -7.91 3.34 -2.87
C ASN A 289 -9.41 3.26 -2.53
N LEU A 290 -10.06 4.40 -2.25
CA LEU A 290 -11.50 4.46 -2.03
C LEU A 290 -12.28 4.10 -3.29
N LEU A 291 -11.90 4.62 -4.46
CA LEU A 291 -12.51 4.26 -5.75
C LEU A 291 -12.35 2.77 -6.06
N PHE A 292 -11.17 2.20 -5.78
CA PHE A 292 -10.94 0.76 -5.92
C PHE A 292 -11.86 -0.05 -5.00
N MET A 293 -11.97 0.33 -3.72
CA MET A 293 -12.86 -0.35 -2.76
C MET A 293 -14.34 -0.26 -3.20
N LEU A 294 -14.81 0.91 -3.61
CA LEU A 294 -16.21 1.11 -4.02
C LEU A 294 -16.57 0.33 -5.29
N ARG A 295 -15.64 0.19 -6.24
CA ARG A 295 -15.87 -0.57 -7.48
C ARG A 295 -15.70 -2.09 -7.27
N ASN A 296 -14.82 -2.52 -6.36
CA ASN A 296 -14.59 -3.93 -6.08
C ASN A 296 -15.62 -4.48 -5.06
N LYS A 297 -16.89 -4.54 -5.48
CA LYS A 297 -18.02 -5.05 -4.67
C LYS A 297 -17.77 -6.47 -4.10
N PRO A 298 -17.21 -7.43 -4.85
CA PRO A 298 -16.95 -8.77 -4.31
C PRO A 298 -15.99 -8.75 -3.12
N MET A 299 -14.89 -7.99 -3.23
CA MET A 299 -13.93 -7.86 -2.14
C MET A 299 -14.54 -7.20 -0.91
N MET A 300 -15.36 -6.16 -1.10
CA MET A 300 -16.06 -5.49 0.00
C MET A 300 -17.09 -6.39 0.67
N MET A 301 -17.86 -7.16 -0.11
CA MET A 301 -18.81 -8.14 0.43
C MET A 301 -18.10 -9.18 1.28
N PHE A 302 -16.93 -9.66 0.85
CA PHE A 302 -16.13 -10.61 1.64
C PHE A 302 -15.58 -9.96 2.92
N LEU A 303 -15.00 -8.77 2.81
CA LEU A 303 -14.36 -8.06 3.92
C LEU A 303 -15.34 -7.74 5.07
N PHE A 304 -16.56 -7.31 4.74
CA PHE A 304 -17.58 -7.00 5.74
C PHE A 304 -18.50 -8.18 6.07
N GLY A 305 -18.79 -9.04 5.08
CA GLY A 305 -19.70 -10.17 5.24
C GLY A 305 -19.12 -11.28 6.11
N LEU A 306 -17.82 -11.58 6.00
CA LEU A 306 -17.21 -12.65 6.77
C LEU A 306 -17.20 -12.36 8.30
N PRO A 307 -16.77 -11.19 8.79
CA PRO A 307 -16.86 -10.87 10.21
C PRO A 307 -18.30 -10.85 10.73
N LEU A 308 -19.26 -10.33 9.96
CA LEU A 308 -20.67 -10.36 10.33
C LEU A 308 -21.20 -11.79 10.44
N LEU A 309 -20.84 -12.65 9.50
CA LEU A 309 -21.19 -14.07 9.55
C LEU A 309 -20.54 -14.76 10.77
N GLN A 310 -19.27 -14.47 11.05
CA GLN A 310 -18.57 -15.01 12.22
C GLN A 310 -19.22 -14.57 13.52
N CYS A 311 -19.54 -13.29 13.68
CA CYS A 311 -20.21 -12.76 14.86
C CYS A 311 -21.60 -13.35 15.05
N THR A 312 -22.36 -13.51 13.96
CA THR A 312 -23.70 -14.13 14.04
C THR A 312 -23.62 -15.60 14.41
N LEU A 313 -22.69 -16.36 13.81
CA LEU A 313 -22.45 -17.76 14.17
C LEU A 313 -21.98 -17.93 15.62
N TYR A 314 -21.08 -17.06 16.09
CA TYR A 314 -20.60 -17.06 17.47
C TYR A 314 -21.75 -16.84 18.47
N ASN A 315 -22.56 -15.81 18.23
CA ASN A 315 -23.72 -15.49 19.08
C ASN A 315 -24.79 -16.60 19.06
N LEU A 316 -24.97 -17.28 17.92
CA LEU A 316 -25.90 -18.40 17.81
C LEU A 316 -25.38 -19.67 18.52
N ALA A 317 -24.07 -19.94 18.44
CA ALA A 317 -23.46 -21.16 18.95
C ALA A 317 -23.30 -21.16 20.49
N ILE A 318 -22.93 -20.02 21.07
CA ILE A 318 -22.68 -19.90 22.52
C ILE A 318 -23.98 -19.69 23.30
N GLY A 319 -25.00 -19.09 22.67
CA GLY A 319 -26.32 -18.92 23.27
C GLY A 319 -26.42 -17.72 24.21
N ARG A 320 -27.65 -17.43 24.64
CA ARG A 320 -27.96 -16.39 25.65
C ARG A 320 -27.81 -16.96 27.06
N ASP A 321 -27.87 -16.11 28.08
CA ASP A 321 -27.87 -16.53 29.48
C ASP A 321 -28.91 -17.64 29.73
N PRO A 322 -28.57 -18.72 30.47
CA PRO A 322 -29.48 -19.83 30.69
C PRO A 322 -30.66 -19.41 31.57
N GLU A 323 -31.87 -19.45 31.01
CA GLU A 323 -33.11 -19.16 31.74
C GLU A 323 -33.70 -20.43 32.38
N GLY A 324 -34.25 -20.30 33.60
CA GLY A 324 -35.04 -21.36 34.23
C GLY A 324 -34.25 -22.46 34.95
N LEU A 325 -32.98 -22.18 35.29
CA LEU A 325 -32.12 -23.08 36.06
C LEU A 325 -32.80 -23.48 37.38
N LYS A 326 -33.00 -24.78 37.58
CA LYS A 326 -33.56 -25.34 38.81
C LYS A 326 -32.47 -25.47 39.87
N VAL A 327 -32.59 -24.78 40.99
CA VAL A 327 -31.64 -24.83 42.10
C VAL A 327 -32.37 -25.28 43.35
N ALA A 328 -31.88 -26.35 43.98
CA ALA A 328 -32.42 -26.84 45.23
C ALA A 328 -31.97 -25.93 46.40
N ILE A 329 -32.81 -25.75 47.40
CA ILE A 329 -32.49 -24.91 48.55
C ILE A 329 -32.92 -25.58 49.84
N VAL A 330 -32.01 -25.55 50.82
CA VAL A 330 -32.22 -26.05 52.18
C VAL A 330 -31.92 -24.90 53.12
N ASN A 331 -32.93 -24.42 53.84
CA ASN A 331 -32.74 -23.36 54.81
C ASN A 331 -32.91 -23.91 56.23
N GLY A 332 -31.81 -24.19 56.92
CA GLY A 332 -31.84 -24.67 58.30
C GLY A 332 -32.21 -23.59 59.32
N GLU A 333 -32.18 -22.31 58.95
CA GLU A 333 -32.42 -21.19 59.85
C GLU A 333 -33.89 -21.02 60.22
N LEU A 334 -34.79 -21.44 59.32
CA LEU A 334 -36.24 -21.24 59.46
C LEU A 334 -36.94 -22.54 59.80
N LYS A 335 -37.90 -22.49 60.73
CA LYS A 335 -38.65 -23.67 61.19
C LYS A 335 -39.64 -24.20 60.16
N HIS A 336 -40.21 -23.33 59.31
CA HIS A 336 -41.13 -23.73 58.24
C HIS A 336 -40.62 -23.30 56.85
N GLY A 337 -39.29 -23.16 56.72
CA GLY A 337 -38.64 -22.83 55.46
C GLY A 337 -38.99 -21.43 54.92
N LEU A 338 -38.97 -21.29 53.60
CA LEU A 338 -39.15 -20.05 52.82
C LEU A 338 -40.52 -19.41 52.97
N LYS A 339 -41.51 -20.12 53.50
CA LYS A 339 -42.82 -19.54 53.83
C LYS A 339 -42.70 -18.47 54.91
N ASP A 340 -41.80 -18.70 55.88
CA ASP A 340 -41.54 -17.75 56.97
C ASP A 340 -40.87 -16.46 56.45
N CYS A 341 -40.19 -16.50 55.30
CA CYS A 341 -39.59 -15.31 54.70
C CYS A 341 -40.60 -14.23 54.27
N SER A 342 -41.87 -14.59 54.06
CA SER A 342 -42.92 -13.63 53.72
C SER A 342 -43.34 -12.75 54.90
N GLN A 343 -42.97 -13.13 56.12
CA GLN A 343 -43.35 -12.45 57.36
C GLN A 343 -42.36 -11.35 57.77
N TYR A 344 -41.19 -11.27 57.11
CA TYR A 344 -40.11 -10.36 57.45
C TYR A 344 -39.94 -9.26 56.39
N PRO A 345 -39.68 -8.00 56.78
CA PRO A 345 -39.44 -6.93 55.82
C PRO A 345 -38.14 -7.15 55.05
N LEU A 346 -38.27 -7.36 53.74
CA LEU A 346 -37.16 -7.60 52.81
C LEU A 346 -36.42 -6.30 52.41
N THR A 347 -36.87 -5.14 52.90
CA THR A 347 -36.30 -3.81 52.64
C THR A 347 -35.80 -3.15 53.94
N GLY A 348 -34.75 -2.33 53.86
CA GLY A 348 -34.14 -1.62 54.99
C GLY A 348 -32.89 -2.30 55.59
N CYS A 349 -32.20 -1.66 56.52
CA CYS A 349 -30.98 -2.17 57.16
C CYS A 349 -31.26 -2.71 58.58
N ASN A 350 -32.19 -3.65 58.70
CA ASN A 350 -32.47 -4.32 59.97
C ASN A 350 -31.74 -5.66 59.98
N LEU A 351 -30.75 -5.78 60.87
CA LEU A 351 -29.86 -6.94 61.00
C LEU A 351 -30.39 -7.96 62.02
N ASP A 352 -31.51 -7.66 62.69
CA ASP A 352 -32.18 -8.55 63.66
C ASP A 352 -33.11 -9.58 62.99
N LEU A 353 -33.11 -9.64 61.66
CA LEU A 353 -33.99 -10.48 60.84
C LEU A 353 -33.19 -11.57 60.13
N PRO A 354 -33.81 -12.73 59.81
CA PRO A 354 -33.14 -13.80 59.06
C PRO A 354 -32.55 -13.30 57.74
N LEU A 355 -31.21 -13.21 57.66
CA LEU A 355 -30.47 -12.72 56.49
C LEU A 355 -30.55 -13.72 55.32
N SER A 356 -30.78 -15.01 55.59
CA SER A 356 -31.04 -16.02 54.56
C SER A 356 -32.21 -15.63 53.64
N CYS A 357 -33.30 -15.10 54.20
CA CYS A 357 -34.46 -14.67 53.42
C CYS A 357 -34.14 -13.55 52.42
N ARG A 358 -33.30 -12.59 52.83
CA ARG A 358 -32.87 -11.48 51.95
C ARG A 358 -32.00 -11.99 50.82
N TYR A 359 -31.05 -12.86 51.12
CA TYR A 359 -30.18 -13.49 50.13
C TYR A 359 -31.00 -14.28 49.10
N ILE A 360 -31.98 -15.05 49.56
CA ILE A 360 -32.83 -15.87 48.68
C ILE A 360 -33.72 -15.00 47.79
N ASN A 361 -34.23 -13.89 48.31
CA ASN A 361 -35.02 -12.95 47.51
C ASN A 361 -34.19 -12.32 46.36
N GLN A 362 -32.91 -12.02 46.62
CA GLN A 362 -31.98 -11.55 45.57
C GLN A 362 -31.74 -12.62 44.49
N ILE A 363 -31.69 -13.90 44.87
CA ILE A 363 -31.56 -15.00 43.93
C ILE A 363 -32.83 -15.19 43.11
N LYS A 364 -34.02 -15.10 43.72
CA LYS A 364 -35.32 -15.21 43.02
C LYS A 364 -35.53 -14.12 41.96
N MET A 365 -34.92 -12.94 42.13
CA MET A 365 -34.99 -11.86 41.14
C MET A 365 -34.13 -12.14 39.90
N LYS A 366 -33.12 -13.00 40.01
CA LYS A 366 -32.40 -13.56 38.87
C LYS A 366 -33.21 -14.76 38.38
N THR A 367 -33.25 -15.03 37.08
CA THR A 367 -34.12 -16.01 36.37
C THR A 367 -33.89 -17.50 36.76
N ILE A 368 -33.89 -17.81 38.06
CA ILE A 368 -33.55 -19.08 38.69
C ILE A 368 -34.81 -19.62 39.40
N ASN A 369 -35.14 -20.87 39.12
CA ASN A 369 -36.26 -21.58 39.72
C ASN A 369 -35.79 -22.31 41.00
N LEU A 370 -36.18 -21.81 42.17
CA LEU A 370 -35.83 -22.42 43.44
C LEU A 370 -36.77 -23.57 43.82
N ILE A 371 -36.21 -24.71 44.24
CA ILE A 371 -36.94 -25.87 44.75
C ILE A 371 -36.55 -26.11 46.21
N GLU A 372 -37.50 -25.97 47.12
CA GLU A 372 -37.26 -26.08 48.55
C GLU A 372 -37.25 -27.52 49.06
N PHE A 373 -36.38 -27.81 50.02
CA PHE A 373 -36.27 -29.08 50.72
C PHE A 373 -36.04 -28.85 52.22
N ASP A 374 -36.69 -29.68 53.04
CA ASP A 374 -36.53 -29.65 54.51
C ASP A 374 -35.24 -30.37 54.96
N GLU A 375 -34.85 -31.43 54.24
CA GLU A 375 -33.65 -32.22 54.55
C GLU A 375 -32.53 -32.06 53.52
N LEU A 376 -31.29 -31.94 54.01
CA LEU A 376 -30.07 -31.88 53.20
C LEU A 376 -29.90 -33.11 52.29
N SER A 377 -30.25 -34.29 52.78
CA SER A 377 -30.18 -35.57 52.07
C SER A 377 -31.08 -35.58 50.82
N ALA A 378 -32.31 -35.07 50.96
CA ALA A 378 -33.30 -35.01 49.88
C ALA A 378 -32.86 -34.04 48.77
N ALA A 379 -32.35 -32.86 49.15
CA ALA A 379 -31.79 -31.89 48.22
C ALA A 379 -30.59 -32.46 47.46
N ARG A 380 -29.65 -33.11 48.17
CA ARG A 380 -28.48 -33.75 47.55
C ARG A 380 -28.90 -34.83 46.55
N SER A 381 -29.84 -35.70 46.92
CA SER A 381 -30.34 -36.73 46.01
C SER A 381 -31.00 -36.16 44.75
N THR A 382 -31.61 -34.97 44.85
CA THR A 382 -32.27 -34.30 43.72
C THR A 382 -31.25 -33.78 42.71
N VAL A 383 -30.13 -33.24 43.21
CA VAL A 383 -29.03 -32.77 42.37
C VAL A 383 -28.27 -33.96 41.78
N GLU A 384 -27.98 -35.02 42.56
CA GLU A 384 -27.37 -36.27 42.05
C GLU A 384 -28.23 -36.96 40.97
N ARG A 385 -29.57 -36.89 41.08
CA ARG A 385 -30.52 -37.43 40.10
C ARG A 385 -30.80 -36.46 38.93
N ASN A 386 -30.04 -35.37 38.82
CA ASN A 386 -30.14 -34.39 37.73
C ASN A 386 -31.52 -33.73 37.59
N LYS A 387 -32.21 -33.53 38.73
CA LYS A 387 -33.48 -32.81 38.80
C LYS A 387 -33.29 -31.33 39.16
N ALA A 388 -32.13 -30.97 39.70
CA ALA A 388 -31.66 -29.62 39.95
C ALA A 388 -30.17 -29.52 39.57
N TRP A 389 -29.72 -28.33 39.15
CA TRP A 389 -28.34 -28.06 38.70
C TRP A 389 -27.35 -27.93 39.86
N GLY A 390 -27.86 -27.52 41.02
CA GLY A 390 -27.09 -27.39 42.25
C GLY A 390 -28.03 -27.19 43.43
N MET A 391 -27.45 -27.21 44.63
CA MET A 391 -28.15 -26.91 45.87
C MET A 391 -27.42 -25.82 46.66
N ILE A 392 -28.20 -25.01 47.37
CA ILE A 392 -27.73 -23.99 48.31
C ILE A 392 -28.22 -24.41 49.69
N HIS A 393 -27.33 -24.43 50.67
CA HIS A 393 -27.66 -24.78 52.04
C HIS A 393 -27.19 -23.69 53.03
N PHE A 394 -28.14 -23.23 53.84
CA PHE A 394 -27.93 -22.32 54.97
C PHE A 394 -27.96 -23.11 56.27
N ALA A 395 -26.95 -22.90 57.12
CA ALA A 395 -26.90 -23.50 58.45
C ALA A 395 -27.98 -22.95 59.39
N SER A 396 -28.28 -23.68 60.46
CA SER A 396 -29.38 -23.33 61.37
C SER A 396 -29.20 -22.00 62.12
N ASN A 397 -27.95 -21.61 62.37
CA ASN A 397 -27.62 -20.39 63.09
C ASN A 397 -26.96 -19.35 62.17
N TYR A 398 -27.32 -19.34 60.89
CA TYR A 398 -26.64 -18.55 59.85
C TYR A 398 -26.59 -17.05 60.15
N THR A 399 -27.71 -16.42 60.52
CA THR A 399 -27.72 -14.97 60.80
C THR A 399 -26.93 -14.62 62.05
N GLU A 400 -27.05 -15.40 63.12
CA GLU A 400 -26.28 -15.22 64.36
C GLU A 400 -24.77 -15.35 64.09
N ALA A 401 -24.39 -16.37 63.30
CA ALA A 401 -23.01 -16.61 62.86
C ALA A 401 -22.42 -15.41 62.14
N LEU A 402 -23.18 -14.92 61.16
CA LEU A 402 -22.74 -13.89 60.25
C LEU A 402 -22.63 -12.56 60.99
N MET A 403 -23.53 -12.30 61.93
CA MET A 403 -23.48 -11.12 62.79
C MET A 403 -22.30 -11.15 63.77
N GLU A 404 -22.00 -12.31 64.38
CA GLU A 404 -20.79 -12.48 65.20
C GLU A 404 -19.54 -12.23 64.34
N ARG A 405 -19.49 -12.82 63.15
CA ARG A 405 -18.38 -12.65 62.19
C ARG A 405 -18.21 -11.21 61.71
N ILE A 406 -19.29 -10.46 61.49
CA ILE A 406 -19.26 -9.04 61.09
C ILE A 406 -18.81 -8.13 62.25
N ASN A 407 -19.25 -8.42 63.48
CA ASN A 407 -18.92 -7.63 64.66
C ASN A 407 -17.48 -7.89 65.16
N SER A 408 -16.97 -9.11 64.95
CA SER A 408 -15.56 -9.42 65.16
C SER A 408 -14.71 -8.94 63.98
N THR A 409 -13.50 -8.46 64.22
CA THR A 409 -12.52 -8.33 63.13
C THR A 409 -12.30 -9.71 62.51
N PHE A 410 -12.19 -9.81 61.17
CA PHE A 410 -12.16 -11.08 60.42
C PHE A 410 -11.10 -12.08 60.91
N GLU A 411 -10.06 -11.62 61.61
CA GLU A 411 -8.98 -12.41 62.21
C GLU A 411 -9.29 -12.97 63.62
N THR A 412 -10.35 -12.49 64.26
CA THR A 412 -10.73 -12.82 65.66
C THR A 412 -12.02 -13.64 65.77
N ALA A 413 -12.63 -14.02 64.65
CA ALA A 413 -13.87 -14.78 64.62
C ALA A 413 -13.67 -16.20 65.20
N SER A 414 -14.65 -16.68 65.97
CA SER A 414 -14.62 -18.04 66.50
C SER A 414 -14.72 -19.09 65.36
N PRO A 415 -14.10 -20.29 65.50
CA PRO A 415 -14.24 -21.35 64.49
C PRO A 415 -15.70 -21.75 64.25
N TRP A 416 -16.53 -21.67 65.30
CA TRP A 416 -17.98 -21.69 65.17
C TRP A 416 -18.41 -20.62 64.17
N ALA A 417 -18.33 -19.31 64.48
CA ALA A 417 -18.88 -18.26 63.62
C ALA A 417 -18.48 -18.39 62.14
N ILE A 418 -17.27 -18.88 61.85
CA ILE A 418 -16.81 -19.22 60.50
C ILE A 418 -17.66 -20.35 59.88
N ASP A 419 -17.76 -21.50 60.54
CA ASP A 419 -18.41 -22.70 60.00
C ASP A 419 -19.91 -22.54 59.72
N ASN A 420 -20.70 -21.85 60.58
CA ASN A 420 -22.14 -21.68 60.31
C ASN A 420 -22.51 -20.34 59.62
N SER A 421 -21.56 -19.43 59.35
CA SER A 421 -21.83 -18.23 58.53
C SER A 421 -21.62 -18.46 57.04
N ASP A 422 -21.05 -19.59 56.64
CA ASP A 422 -20.81 -19.91 55.24
C ASP A 422 -22.07 -20.46 54.55
N VAL A 423 -22.34 -19.96 53.35
CA VAL A 423 -23.39 -20.49 52.47
C VAL A 423 -22.79 -21.59 51.61
N SER A 424 -23.12 -22.83 51.94
CA SER A 424 -22.62 -23.99 51.18
C SER A 424 -23.38 -24.14 49.86
N VAL A 425 -22.64 -24.11 48.75
CA VAL A 425 -23.17 -24.36 47.40
C VAL A 425 -22.58 -25.65 46.87
N TRP A 426 -23.45 -26.58 46.47
CA TRP A 426 -23.05 -27.85 45.87
C TRP A 426 -23.62 -27.94 44.46
N MET A 427 -22.74 -28.04 43.46
CA MET A 427 -23.14 -28.19 42.05
C MET A 427 -23.03 -29.65 41.62
N ASP A 428 -23.88 -30.07 40.68
CA ASP A 428 -23.74 -31.40 40.07
C ASP A 428 -22.47 -31.46 39.19
N MET A 429 -21.38 -31.97 39.75
CA MET A 429 -20.12 -32.16 39.04
C MET A 429 -20.05 -33.48 38.27
N SER A 430 -21.10 -34.31 38.32
CA SER A 430 -21.12 -35.66 37.72
C SER A 430 -20.98 -35.63 36.18
N ARG A 431 -21.23 -34.48 35.56
CA ARG A 431 -21.11 -34.25 34.10
C ARG A 431 -20.04 -33.22 33.72
N MET A 432 -19.01 -33.02 34.54
CA MET A 432 -17.95 -32.04 34.23
C MET A 432 -17.24 -32.34 32.89
N GLY A 433 -17.19 -33.60 32.45
CA GLY A 433 -16.62 -33.99 31.14
C GLY A 433 -17.44 -33.61 29.90
N LEU A 434 -18.72 -33.24 30.06
CA LEU A 434 -19.60 -32.76 28.97
C LEU A 434 -19.80 -31.25 29.00
N ALA A 435 -19.74 -30.62 30.19
CA ALA A 435 -19.88 -29.19 30.38
C ALA A 435 -18.59 -28.39 30.15
N SER A 436 -17.40 -29.02 30.30
CA SER A 436 -16.10 -28.37 30.04
C SER A 436 -15.85 -27.96 28.57
N LYS A 437 -16.72 -28.36 27.64
CA LYS A 437 -16.72 -27.83 26.26
C LYS A 437 -17.46 -26.49 26.11
N LYS A 438 -18.20 -26.03 27.12
CA LYS A 438 -18.94 -24.75 27.09
C LYS A 438 -18.54 -23.73 28.15
N GLU A 439 -17.80 -24.10 29.20
CA GLU A 439 -17.44 -23.20 30.30
C GLU A 439 -15.93 -23.14 30.57
N CYS A 440 -15.12 -22.97 29.51
CA CYS A 440 -13.75 -22.45 29.68
C CYS A 440 -13.75 -20.95 29.33
N ILE A 441 -14.32 -20.13 30.21
CA ILE A 441 -13.93 -18.72 30.37
C ILE A 441 -13.80 -18.50 31.88
N GLN A 442 -12.55 -18.55 32.35
CA GLN A 442 -12.17 -18.11 33.68
C GLN A 442 -12.53 -16.62 33.85
N PHE A 443 -13.22 -16.30 34.95
CA PHE A 443 -13.13 -14.98 35.58
C PHE A 443 -11.87 -14.91 36.44
#